data_AF-A0A498R2R1-F1
#
_entry.id   AF-A0A498R2R1-F1
#
_cell.length_a   1.000
_cell.length_b   1.000
_cell.length_c   1.000
_cell.angle_alpha   90.00
_cell.angle_beta   90.00
_cell.angle_gamma   90.00
#
_symmetry.space_group_name_H-M   'P 1'
#
loop_
_entity.id
_entity.type
_entity.pdbx_description
1 polymer ?
#
loop_
_entity_poly.entity_id
_entity_poly.type
_entity_poly.pdbx_seq_one_letter_code
_entity_poly.pdbx_strand_id
1 'polypeptide(L)'
;TAAWIEQILGEDNVIEHTDIGLRAKTAPPVGGGARHIVFRDNALKDIKKQAFLFTSGYSDPNAVVQYVPAPLPPQFRDIFIKNCTVDTTGAAAIEVNGTANGPHENLHFENIVFHNAKPIKLNYLKNSSFNNITFDDYTVNPWIITNSSGLIFNNNNPEPRT
;
A
#
# COMPACT_ATOMS: atom_id res chain seq x y z
N THR A 1 5.93 9.14 13.93
CA THR A 1 6.34 8.10 14.89
C THR A 1 7.79 7.73 14.64
N ALA A 2 8.72 8.47 15.25
CA ALA A 2 10.15 8.16 15.14
C ALA A 2 10.51 6.80 15.77
N ALA A 3 9.75 6.37 16.78
CA ALA A 3 9.95 5.11 17.50
C ALA A 3 9.36 3.86 16.82
N TRP A 4 8.90 3.97 15.57
CA TRP A 4 8.20 2.93 14.81
C TRP A 4 6.80 2.56 15.33
N ILE A 5 5.95 2.08 14.42
CA ILE A 5 4.74 1.30 14.70
C ILE A 5 5.03 -0.10 14.20
N GLU A 6 4.91 -1.12 15.05
CA GLU A 6 5.29 -2.47 14.66
C GLU A 6 4.48 -3.55 15.35
N GLN A 7 4.55 -4.77 14.80
CA GLN A 7 3.87 -5.97 15.31
C GLN A 7 2.34 -5.81 15.33
N ILE A 8 1.77 -5.49 14.18
CA ILE A 8 0.32 -5.34 14.01
C ILE A 8 -0.22 -6.50 13.17
N LEU A 9 -1.31 -7.08 13.65
CA LEU A 9 -2.11 -8.08 12.93
C LEU A 9 -3.54 -7.56 12.77
N GLY A 10 -4.03 -7.54 11.53
CA GLY A 10 -5.43 -7.29 11.21
C GLY A 10 -5.99 -8.42 10.36
N GLU A 11 -6.86 -9.24 10.94
CA GLU A 11 -7.38 -10.45 10.30
C GLU A 11 -8.88 -10.67 10.53
N ASP A 12 -9.52 -11.40 9.61
CA ASP A 12 -10.92 -11.85 9.68
C ASP A 12 -11.95 -10.72 9.77
N ASN A 13 -11.73 -9.62 9.04
CA ASN A 13 -12.64 -8.47 9.05
C ASN A 13 -13.45 -8.35 7.76
N VAL A 14 -14.64 -7.76 7.89
CA VAL A 14 -15.44 -7.21 6.80
C VAL A 14 -15.38 -5.69 6.87
N ILE A 15 -14.95 -5.04 5.80
CA ILE A 15 -14.78 -3.58 5.73
C ILE A 15 -15.63 -3.05 4.58
N GLU A 16 -16.70 -2.33 4.91
CA GLU A 16 -17.65 -1.79 3.93
C GLU A 16 -17.77 -0.27 4.06
N HIS A 17 -17.92 0.44 2.93
CA HIS A 17 -18.15 1.90 2.86
C HIS A 17 -17.10 2.81 3.54
N THR A 18 -15.98 2.22 3.95
CA THR A 18 -14.88 2.94 4.59
C THR A 18 -14.07 3.69 3.54
N ASP A 19 -13.41 4.77 3.95
CA ASP A 19 -12.55 5.55 3.05
C ASP A 19 -11.41 4.70 2.49
N ILE A 20 -10.66 4.02 3.37
CA ILE A 20 -9.50 3.20 3.03
C ILE A 20 -9.51 1.95 3.92
N GLY A 21 -9.14 0.79 3.37
CA GLY A 21 -9.02 -0.46 4.12
C GLY A 21 -7.83 -0.45 5.09
N LEU A 22 -6.61 -0.65 4.56
CA LEU A 22 -5.38 -0.47 5.32
C LEU A 22 -4.70 0.84 4.91
N ARG A 23 -4.45 1.72 5.90
CA ARG A 23 -3.79 3.01 5.67
C ARG A 23 -2.55 3.18 6.53
N ALA A 24 -1.41 3.35 5.87
CA ALA A 24 -0.18 3.83 6.47
C ALA A 24 0.18 5.20 5.86
N LYS A 25 0.37 6.20 6.72
CA LYS A 25 0.70 7.57 6.31
C LYS A 25 1.85 8.13 7.15
N THR A 26 2.76 8.84 6.50
CA THR A 26 3.87 9.53 7.14
C THR A 26 4.26 10.77 6.35
N ALA A 27 5.13 11.61 6.92
CA ALA A 27 5.65 12.81 6.30
C ALA A 27 7.16 12.92 6.56
N PRO A 28 7.96 13.54 5.67
CA PRO A 28 9.42 13.56 5.77
C PRO A 28 10.03 13.90 7.14
N PRO A 29 9.56 14.92 7.90
CA PRO A 29 10.20 15.28 9.17
C PRO A 29 9.94 14.24 10.28
N VAL A 30 8.99 13.33 10.11
CA VAL A 30 8.49 12.44 11.16
C VAL A 30 9.49 11.35 11.54
N GLY A 31 10.26 10.85 10.57
CA GLY A 31 11.13 9.67 10.72
C GLY A 31 10.39 8.39 11.13
N GLY A 32 11.15 7.32 11.34
CA GLY A 32 10.62 6.00 11.70
C GLY A 32 9.66 5.47 10.65
N GLY A 33 8.41 5.19 11.02
CA GLY A 33 7.38 4.69 10.12
C GLY A 33 6.65 3.48 10.69
N ALA A 34 6.43 2.46 9.87
CA ALA A 34 5.78 1.24 10.31
C ALA A 34 6.39 -0.01 9.68
N ARG A 35 6.43 -1.11 10.44
CA ARG A 35 6.98 -2.39 10.00
C ARG A 35 6.39 -3.60 10.69
N HIS A 36 6.60 -4.80 10.15
CA HIS A 36 6.06 -6.05 10.71
C HIS A 36 4.54 -5.97 10.88
N ILE A 37 3.85 -5.66 9.78
CA ILE A 37 2.38 -5.59 9.74
C ILE A 37 1.89 -6.76 8.88
N VAL A 38 0.91 -7.50 9.39
CA VAL A 38 0.18 -8.51 8.62
C VAL A 38 -1.28 -8.10 8.55
N PHE A 39 -1.82 -8.00 7.34
CA PHE A 39 -3.21 -7.73 7.08
C PHE A 39 -3.76 -8.85 6.19
N ARG A 40 -4.51 -9.78 6.77
CA ARG A 40 -4.87 -11.03 6.07
C ARG A 40 -6.31 -11.43 6.24
N ASP A 41 -6.83 -12.23 5.31
CA ASP A 41 -8.14 -12.86 5.46
C ASP A 41 -9.27 -11.82 5.67
N ASN A 42 -9.22 -10.72 4.90
CA ASN A 42 -10.18 -9.62 5.00
C ASN A 42 -10.98 -9.47 3.70
N ALA A 43 -12.27 -9.17 3.84
CA ALA A 43 -13.16 -8.82 2.73
C ALA A 43 -13.48 -7.32 2.76
N LEU A 44 -13.24 -6.64 1.65
CA LEU A 44 -13.43 -5.20 1.51
C LEU A 44 -14.45 -4.92 0.41
N LYS A 45 -15.40 -4.02 0.67
CA LYS A 45 -16.43 -3.64 -0.30
C LYS A 45 -16.74 -2.15 -0.27
N ASP A 46 -17.01 -1.57 -1.43
CA ASP A 46 -17.43 -0.16 -1.59
C ASP A 46 -16.47 0.82 -0.92
N ILE A 47 -15.17 0.60 -1.11
CA ILE A 47 -14.12 1.43 -0.51
C ILE A 47 -14.06 2.77 -1.25
N LYS A 48 -14.29 3.88 -0.54
CA LYS A 48 -14.48 5.20 -1.18
C LYS A 48 -13.21 5.73 -1.83
N LYS A 49 -12.04 5.29 -1.38
CA LYS A 49 -10.73 5.67 -1.93
C LYS A 49 -9.91 4.41 -2.26
N GLN A 50 -8.78 4.17 -1.59
CA GLN A 50 -7.89 3.04 -1.85
C GLN A 50 -8.17 1.87 -0.92
N ALA A 51 -8.04 0.63 -1.39
CA ALA A 51 -8.09 -0.53 -0.47
C ALA A 51 -6.85 -0.56 0.43
N PHE A 52 -5.67 -0.34 -0.16
CA PHE A 52 -4.39 -0.35 0.54
C PHE A 52 -3.57 0.90 0.18
N LEU A 53 -3.27 1.75 1.17
CA LEU A 53 -2.52 3.01 0.96
C LEU A 53 -1.28 3.08 1.86
N PHE A 54 -0.12 3.28 1.25
CA PHE A 54 1.17 3.51 1.90
C PHE A 54 1.79 4.79 1.34
N THR A 55 1.75 5.90 2.07
CA THR A 55 2.17 7.21 1.54
C THR A 55 3.06 8.01 2.48
N SER A 56 4.16 8.52 1.91
CA SER A 56 5.04 9.53 2.51
C SER A 56 4.65 10.97 2.13
N GLY A 57 3.67 11.13 1.23
CA GLY A 57 3.20 12.42 0.74
C GLY A 57 2.17 13.10 1.65
N TYR A 58 2.10 12.75 2.94
CA TYR A 58 1.16 13.39 3.84
C TYR A 58 1.60 14.83 4.11
N SER A 59 0.92 15.80 3.50
CA SER A 59 1.03 17.21 3.84
C SER A 59 -0.28 17.67 4.46
N ASP A 60 -0.27 18.03 5.73
CA ASP A 60 -1.38 18.74 6.35
C ASP A 60 -1.03 20.24 6.30
N PRO A 61 -1.77 21.06 5.53
CA PRO A 61 -1.49 22.49 5.41
C PRO A 61 -1.66 23.25 6.74
N ASN A 62 -2.31 22.63 7.73
CA ASN A 62 -2.49 23.17 9.07
C ASN A 62 -1.54 22.56 10.11
N ALA A 63 -0.65 21.63 9.71
CA ALA A 63 0.27 21.01 10.64
C ALA A 63 1.34 22.01 11.09
N VAL A 64 1.31 22.34 12.39
CA VAL A 64 2.43 23.00 13.05
C VAL A 64 3.44 21.90 13.43
N VAL A 65 4.54 21.81 12.70
CA VAL A 65 5.64 20.89 13.03
C VAL A 65 6.38 21.44 14.26
N GLN A 66 5.97 21.02 15.46
CA GLN A 66 6.57 21.42 16.74
C GLN A 66 7.53 20.36 17.30
N TYR A 67 8.40 19.81 16.45
CA TYR A 67 9.44 18.86 16.88
C TYR A 67 10.67 18.97 15.98
N VAL A 68 11.82 18.56 16.49
CA VAL A 68 13.06 18.48 15.71
C VAL A 68 12.88 17.42 14.62
N PRO A 69 13.07 17.75 13.33
CA PRO A 69 12.95 16.77 12.25
C PRO A 69 13.85 15.56 12.48
N ALA A 70 13.34 14.38 12.18
CA ALA A 70 14.13 13.17 12.25
C ALA A 70 15.28 13.20 11.22
N PRO A 71 16.47 12.68 11.56
CA PRO A 71 17.61 12.68 10.66
C PRO A 71 17.46 11.69 9.49
N LEU A 72 16.63 10.65 9.66
CA LEU A 72 16.34 9.65 8.65
C LEU A 72 14.91 9.81 8.13
N PRO A 73 14.68 9.65 6.81
CA PRO A 73 13.35 9.72 6.23
C PRO A 73 12.49 8.57 6.77
N PRO A 74 11.17 8.75 6.89
CA PRO A 74 10.29 7.69 7.31
C PRO A 74 10.12 6.63 6.22
N GLN A 75 9.84 5.40 6.63
CA GLN A 75 9.70 4.27 5.73
C GLN A 75 8.61 3.29 6.20
N PHE A 76 7.85 2.73 5.26
CA PHE A 76 7.05 1.53 5.48
C PHE A 76 7.78 0.33 4.91
N ARG A 77 7.95 -0.70 5.73
CA ARG A 77 8.67 -1.91 5.34
C ARG A 77 8.20 -3.17 6.04
N ASP A 78 8.46 -4.33 5.47
CA ASP A 78 8.14 -5.63 6.08
C ASP A 78 6.63 -5.76 6.37
N ILE A 79 5.80 -5.54 5.34
CA ILE A 79 4.33 -5.54 5.43
C ILE A 79 3.76 -6.60 4.50
N PHE A 80 2.84 -7.41 5.01
CA PHE A 80 2.21 -8.52 4.29
C PHE A 80 0.70 -8.29 4.20
N ILE A 81 0.17 -8.35 2.98
CA ILE A 81 -1.26 -8.30 2.68
C ILE A 81 -1.61 -9.61 2.00
N LYS A 82 -2.47 -10.42 2.61
CA LYS A 82 -2.72 -11.80 2.14
C LYS A 82 -4.18 -12.19 2.14
N ASN A 83 -4.61 -12.98 1.17
CA ASN A 83 -5.95 -13.59 1.16
C ASN A 83 -7.08 -12.55 1.32
N CYS A 84 -7.03 -11.48 0.55
CA CYS A 84 -8.04 -10.43 0.61
C CYS A 84 -8.91 -10.43 -0.64
N THR A 85 -10.18 -10.12 -0.47
CA THR A 85 -11.08 -9.77 -1.58
C THR A 85 -11.45 -8.30 -1.50
N VAL A 86 -11.44 -7.62 -2.64
CA VAL A 86 -11.77 -6.20 -2.72
C VAL A 86 -12.78 -6.03 -3.85
N ASP A 87 -14.00 -5.61 -3.51
CA ASP A 87 -15.01 -5.23 -4.48
C ASP A 87 -15.24 -3.72 -4.44
N THR A 88 -14.92 -3.05 -5.55
CA THR A 88 -15.10 -1.62 -5.78
C THR A 88 -14.15 -0.74 -4.96
N THR A 89 -13.38 0.09 -5.68
CA THR A 89 -12.59 1.17 -5.08
C THR A 89 -12.83 2.49 -5.81
N GLY A 90 -12.92 3.60 -5.07
CA GLY A 90 -13.07 4.94 -5.65
C GLY A 90 -11.76 5.53 -6.18
N ALA A 91 -10.62 5.08 -5.65
CA ALA A 91 -9.27 5.40 -6.10
C ALA A 91 -8.45 4.12 -6.29
N ALA A 92 -7.14 4.24 -6.53
CA ALA A 92 -6.25 3.11 -6.82
C ALA A 92 -6.42 1.94 -5.84
N ALA A 93 -6.48 0.71 -6.35
CA ALA A 93 -6.66 -0.48 -5.52
C ALA A 93 -5.55 -0.63 -4.47
N ILE A 94 -4.30 -0.58 -4.95
CA ILE A 94 -3.10 -0.45 -4.14
C ILE A 94 -2.43 0.87 -4.54
N GLU A 95 -2.12 1.71 -3.56
CA GLU A 95 -1.31 2.89 -3.76
C GLU A 95 -0.11 2.89 -2.82
N VAL A 96 1.08 2.82 -3.42
CA VAL A 96 2.35 3.00 -2.72
C VAL A 96 3.02 4.25 -3.27
N ASN A 97 3.30 5.21 -2.40
CA ASN A 97 3.95 6.46 -2.76
C ASN A 97 5.04 6.80 -1.73
N GLY A 98 6.23 6.25 -1.95
CA GLY A 98 7.44 6.61 -1.22
C GLY A 98 8.09 7.89 -1.77
N THR A 99 9.36 8.09 -1.44
CA THR A 99 10.19 9.16 -2.00
C THR A 99 11.55 8.64 -2.45
N ALA A 100 12.30 9.39 -3.26
CA ALA A 100 13.64 9.00 -3.69
C ALA A 100 14.59 8.68 -2.52
N ASN A 101 14.49 9.45 -1.44
CA ASN A 101 15.33 9.31 -0.26
C ASN A 101 14.77 8.33 0.79
N GLY A 102 13.47 8.03 0.72
CA GLY A 102 12.78 7.08 1.60
C GLY A 102 11.81 6.22 0.79
N PRO A 103 12.30 5.32 -0.07
CA PRO A 103 11.43 4.39 -0.79
C PRO A 103 10.81 3.40 0.20
N HIS A 104 9.56 3.01 -0.02
CA HIS A 104 8.95 1.91 0.73
C HIS A 104 9.51 0.58 0.22
N GLU A 105 9.63 -0.42 1.08
CA GLU A 105 10.41 -1.62 0.75
C GLU A 105 9.87 -2.88 1.42
N ASN A 106 9.97 -4.05 0.77
CA ASN A 106 9.54 -5.32 1.37
C ASN A 106 8.04 -5.34 1.73
N LEU A 107 7.21 -4.89 0.79
CA LEU A 107 5.76 -5.01 0.84
C LEU A 107 5.35 -6.21 -0.01
N HIS A 108 4.59 -7.13 0.57
CA HIS A 108 4.21 -8.37 -0.07
C HIS A 108 2.69 -8.49 -0.14
N PHE A 109 2.18 -8.59 -1.37
CA PHE A 109 0.77 -8.80 -1.67
C PHE A 109 0.61 -10.22 -2.23
N GLU A 110 -0.28 -11.00 -1.64
CA GLU A 110 -0.45 -12.42 -1.99
C GLU A 110 -1.92 -12.82 -1.98
N ASN A 111 -2.37 -13.54 -3.01
CA ASN A 111 -3.74 -14.07 -3.12
C ASN A 111 -4.79 -12.97 -2.91
N ILE A 112 -4.79 -11.95 -3.77
CA ILE A 112 -5.74 -10.85 -3.70
C ILE A 112 -6.57 -10.82 -4.97
N VAL A 113 -7.89 -10.79 -4.80
CA VAL A 113 -8.83 -10.66 -5.91
C VAL A 113 -9.49 -9.29 -5.85
N PHE A 114 -9.45 -8.58 -6.98
CA PHE A 114 -10.03 -7.27 -7.16
C PHE A 114 -11.20 -7.35 -8.17
N HIS A 115 -12.40 -7.02 -7.69
CA HIS A 115 -13.58 -6.79 -8.51
C HIS A 115 -13.84 -5.28 -8.58
N ASN A 116 -14.17 -4.74 -9.76
CA ASN A 116 -14.56 -3.35 -9.97
C ASN A 116 -13.58 -2.29 -9.40
N ALA A 117 -12.30 -2.66 -9.18
CA ALA A 117 -11.32 -1.80 -8.52
C ALA A 117 -10.58 -0.90 -9.54
N LYS A 118 -9.98 0.20 -9.09
CA LYS A 118 -9.14 1.05 -9.94
C LYS A 118 -7.71 0.50 -10.08
N PRO A 119 -6.90 0.98 -11.05
CA PRO A 119 -5.53 0.51 -11.25
C PRO A 119 -4.64 0.61 -10.01
N ILE A 120 -3.61 -0.22 -9.96
CA ILE A 120 -2.55 -0.18 -8.95
C ILE A 120 -1.56 0.94 -9.32
N LYS A 121 -1.11 1.70 -8.32
CA LYS A 121 -0.10 2.76 -8.46
C LYS A 121 1.07 2.52 -7.52
N LEU A 122 2.25 2.30 -8.08
CA LEU A 122 3.49 2.07 -7.32
C LEU A 122 4.50 3.14 -7.71
N ASN A 123 4.92 3.94 -6.75
CA ASN A 123 5.96 4.96 -6.90
C ASN A 123 6.96 4.87 -5.73
N TYR A 124 8.25 4.76 -6.05
CA TYR A 124 9.32 4.56 -5.07
C TYR A 124 9.09 3.35 -4.15
N LEU A 125 8.77 2.20 -4.76
CA LEU A 125 8.68 0.90 -4.09
C LEU A 125 9.88 0.02 -4.46
N LYS A 126 10.46 -0.67 -3.48
CA LYS A 126 11.60 -1.56 -3.68
C LYS A 126 11.39 -2.96 -3.12
N ASN A 127 12.06 -3.94 -3.69
CA ASN A 127 12.24 -5.29 -3.13
C ASN A 127 10.93 -5.88 -2.58
N SER A 128 9.88 -5.85 -3.40
CA SER A 128 8.50 -6.13 -3.01
C SER A 128 7.89 -7.14 -3.98
N SER A 129 6.88 -7.88 -3.54
CA SER A 129 6.31 -8.95 -4.36
C SER A 129 4.79 -8.86 -4.47
N PHE A 130 4.29 -9.26 -5.63
CA PHE A 130 2.87 -9.38 -5.95
C PHE A 130 2.66 -10.77 -6.53
N ASN A 131 2.03 -11.64 -5.76
CA ASN A 131 1.85 -13.04 -6.11
C ASN A 131 0.35 -13.37 -6.14
N ASN A 132 -0.12 -13.97 -7.24
CA ASN A 132 -1.52 -14.36 -7.39
C ASN A 132 -2.48 -13.18 -7.15
N ILE A 133 -2.22 -12.07 -7.84
CA ILE A 133 -3.08 -10.89 -7.86
C ILE A 133 -3.97 -10.94 -9.09
N THR A 134 -5.28 -10.94 -8.88
CA THR A 134 -6.27 -11.07 -9.96
C THR A 134 -7.18 -9.85 -10.01
N PHE A 135 -7.41 -9.33 -11.21
CA PHE A 135 -8.44 -8.35 -11.54
C PHE A 135 -9.44 -8.97 -12.51
N ASP A 136 -10.71 -8.98 -12.15
CA ASP A 136 -11.75 -9.61 -12.99
C ASP A 136 -12.15 -8.75 -14.20
N ASP A 137 -12.05 -7.42 -14.06
CA ASP A 137 -12.71 -6.47 -14.99
C ASP A 137 -11.75 -5.69 -15.90
N TYR A 138 -10.50 -6.15 -16.05
CA TYR A 138 -9.49 -5.41 -16.81
C TYR A 138 -9.15 -6.05 -18.15
N THR A 139 -9.42 -5.30 -19.22
CA THR A 139 -8.97 -5.60 -20.59
C THR A 139 -7.64 -4.90 -20.94
N VAL A 140 -7.23 -3.94 -20.12
CA VAL A 140 -5.95 -3.20 -20.21
C VAL A 140 -5.14 -3.43 -18.95
N ASN A 141 -3.82 -3.27 -19.05
CA ASN A 141 -2.92 -3.50 -17.91
C ASN A 141 -3.20 -2.47 -16.77
N PRO A 142 -3.57 -2.92 -15.55
CA PRO A 142 -3.91 -2.06 -14.41
C PRO A 142 -2.68 -1.66 -13.58
N TRP A 143 -1.46 -1.99 -14.01
CA TRP A 143 -0.25 -1.69 -13.25
C TRP A 143 0.39 -0.38 -13.73
N ILE A 144 0.44 0.61 -12.85
CA ILE A 144 1.14 1.88 -13.08
C ILE A 144 2.34 1.91 -12.14
N ILE A 145 3.54 1.69 -12.69
CA ILE A 145 4.78 1.52 -11.93
C ILE A 145 5.78 2.60 -12.34
N THR A 146 6.26 3.39 -11.38
CA THR A 146 7.27 4.42 -11.58
C THR A 146 8.32 4.38 -10.46
N ASN A 147 9.57 4.75 -10.78
CA ASN A 147 10.67 4.86 -9.81
C ASN A 147 10.84 3.67 -8.85
N SER A 148 10.47 2.47 -9.28
CA SER A 148 10.39 1.27 -8.46
C SER A 148 11.31 0.19 -9.03
N SER A 149 11.89 -0.65 -8.16
CA SER A 149 12.94 -1.60 -8.56
C SER A 149 12.93 -2.85 -7.70
N GLY A 150 13.37 -3.99 -8.24
CA GLY A 150 13.38 -5.25 -7.48
C GLY A 150 11.96 -5.74 -7.17
N LEU A 151 10.99 -5.45 -8.04
CA LEU A 151 9.64 -5.97 -7.90
C LEU A 151 9.55 -7.36 -8.51
N ILE A 152 8.88 -8.27 -7.82
CA ILE A 152 8.65 -9.64 -8.27
C ILE A 152 7.16 -9.84 -8.50
N PHE A 153 6.81 -10.39 -9.66
CA PHE A 153 5.43 -10.64 -10.06
C PHE A 153 5.28 -12.12 -10.44
N ASN A 154 4.38 -12.84 -9.78
CA ASN A 154 4.16 -14.26 -10.04
C ASN A 154 2.66 -14.55 -10.17
N ASN A 155 2.25 -15.19 -11.27
CA ASN A 155 0.87 -15.64 -11.50
C ASN A 155 -0.17 -14.52 -11.33
N ASN A 156 0.14 -13.30 -11.77
CA ASN A 156 -0.80 -12.18 -11.70
C ASN A 156 -1.67 -12.15 -12.95
N ASN A 157 -2.93 -11.77 -12.81
CA ASN A 157 -3.84 -11.64 -13.93
C ASN A 157 -4.54 -10.27 -13.92
N PRO A 158 -4.22 -9.36 -14.85
CA PRO A 158 -3.14 -9.46 -15.84
C PRO A 158 -1.75 -9.21 -15.21
N GLU A 159 -0.70 -9.78 -15.81
CA GLU A 159 0.68 -9.51 -15.39
C GLU A 159 1.12 -8.07 -15.73
N PRO A 160 1.91 -7.39 -14.87
CA PRO A 160 2.47 -6.09 -15.19
C PRO A 160 3.42 -6.16 -16.39
N ARG A 161 3.40 -5.11 -17.22
CA ARG A 161 4.39 -4.91 -18.28
C ARG A 161 5.53 -4.05 -17.73
N THR A 162 6.69 -4.66 -17.53
CA THR A 162 7.93 -3.97 -17.10
C THR A 162 8.67 -3.35 -18.28
#